data_AF-A0A959JR44-F1
#
_entry.id   AF-A0A959JR44-F1
#
_cell.length_a   1.000
_cell.length_b   1.000
_cell.length_c   1.000
_cell.angle_alpha   90.00
_cell.angle_beta   90.00
_cell.angle_gamma   90.00
#
_symmetry.space_group_name_H-M   'P 1'
#
loop_
_entity.id
_entity.type
_entity.pdbx_description
1 polymer ?
#
loop_
_entity_poly.entity_id
_entity_poly.type
_entity_poly.pdbx_seq_one_letter_code
_entity_poly.pdbx_strand_id
1 'polypeptide(L)'
;ASFGFILFYFVIYPARKAKKGFITNRDEETILPEKESKIDYDEMKSVGKAFAESFVLYKKYYKQILTITALAAVLWCLLFFPMAPENPENMINLTGIFYLVLQDLNQFFAPYQFQTIVLINGLSFGLTAYFASYFVAKDAKSPDLKRIGLFEVLKIVVGTTGIAAILIAPGGLTFLLIVSVMPIILLWMYAIVHEGLPLTNSISRSLGLISGGFWRVVGMFWIITILGVFSFNICTTQVAFNAIESIVINFQLEGYVKNQVYVILLSFFCIWLLQNVLALLMFSIGLMYHTLLEIKDATFLKEAIDKVGSKKTLKGIEWEGKN
;
A
#
# COMPACT_ATOMS: atom_id res chain seq x y z
N ALA A 1 -42.22 -19.42 -0.18
CA ALA A 1 -41.57 -19.48 1.15
C ALA A 1 -41.03 -18.11 1.61
N SER A 2 -40.39 -17.32 0.73
CA SER A 2 -39.68 -16.09 1.09
C SER A 2 -40.56 -14.91 1.53
N PHE A 3 -41.76 -14.76 0.95
CA PHE A 3 -42.66 -13.65 1.28
C PHE A 3 -43.22 -13.72 2.71
N GLY A 4 -43.54 -14.93 3.18
CA GLY A 4 -44.01 -15.15 4.56
C GLY A 4 -42.93 -14.84 5.60
N PHE A 5 -41.66 -15.12 5.29
CA PHE A 5 -40.54 -14.80 6.17
C PHE A 5 -40.34 -13.28 6.32
N ILE A 6 -40.44 -12.55 5.20
CA ILE A 6 -40.35 -11.08 5.19
C ILE A 6 -41.48 -10.46 6.03
N LEU A 7 -42.72 -10.89 5.80
CA LEU A 7 -43.90 -10.37 6.51
C LEU A 7 -43.83 -10.66 8.02
N PHE A 8 -43.39 -11.86 8.39
CA PHE A 8 -43.25 -12.24 9.78
C PHE A 8 -42.13 -11.45 10.48
N TYR A 9 -40.94 -11.36 9.87
CA TYR A 9 -39.77 -10.75 10.49
C TYR A 9 -39.83 -9.22 10.53
N PHE A 10 -40.32 -8.57 9.47
CA PHE A 10 -40.31 -7.11 9.37
C PHE A 10 -41.60 -6.43 9.80
N VAL A 11 -42.75 -7.13 9.81
CA VAL A 11 -44.04 -6.51 10.12
C VAL A 11 -44.64 -7.07 11.41
N ILE A 12 -44.85 -8.38 11.47
CA ILE A 12 -45.59 -9.00 12.59
C ILE A 12 -44.75 -9.02 13.87
N TYR A 13 -43.49 -9.45 13.79
CA TYR A 13 -42.59 -9.55 14.94
C TYR A 13 -42.30 -8.18 15.58
N PRO A 14 -41.96 -7.11 14.84
CA PRO A 14 -41.72 -5.79 15.42
C PRO A 14 -43.00 -5.19 16.00
N ALA A 15 -44.15 -5.31 15.33
CA ALA A 15 -45.42 -4.80 15.83
C ALA A 15 -45.86 -5.47 17.15
N ARG A 16 -45.60 -6.79 17.30
CA ARG A 16 -45.83 -7.50 18.57
C ARG A 16 -44.84 -7.11 19.65
N LYS A 17 -43.58 -6.91 19.32
CA LYS A 17 -42.52 -6.55 20.28
C LYS A 17 -42.68 -5.12 20.79
N ALA A 18 -43.11 -4.19 19.93
CA ALA A 18 -43.42 -2.81 20.30
C ALA A 18 -44.56 -2.72 21.33
N LYS A 19 -45.58 -3.59 21.24
CA LYS A 19 -46.69 -3.64 22.21
C LYS A 19 -46.30 -4.21 23.58
N LYS A 20 -45.22 -5.00 23.67
CA LYS A 20 -44.77 -5.63 24.93
C LYS A 20 -43.67 -4.82 25.65
N GLY A 21 -43.22 -3.71 25.06
CA GLY A 21 -42.08 -2.94 25.55
C GLY A 21 -40.75 -3.60 25.19
N PHE A 22 -39.77 -2.78 24.82
CA PHE A 22 -38.39 -3.25 24.62
C PHE A 22 -37.73 -3.33 26.00
N ILE A 23 -37.31 -4.52 26.42
CA ILE A 23 -36.36 -4.67 27.52
C ILE A 23 -35.00 -4.27 26.94
N THR A 24 -34.72 -2.98 26.92
CA THR A 24 -33.39 -2.45 26.62
C THR A 24 -32.83 -1.86 27.89
N ASN A 25 -32.35 -2.74 28.78
CA ASN A 25 -31.19 -2.41 29.62
C ASN A 25 -29.95 -2.49 28.72
N ARG A 26 -29.90 -1.64 27.69
CA ARG A 26 -28.64 -1.31 27.05
C ARG A 26 -28.17 -0.12 27.84
N ASP A 27 -27.22 -0.36 28.74
CA ASP A 27 -26.32 0.70 29.14
C ASP A 27 -25.91 1.41 27.86
N GLU A 28 -26.14 2.71 27.80
CA GLU A 28 -25.61 3.55 26.74
C GLU A 28 -24.10 3.37 26.79
N GLU A 29 -23.57 2.43 25.99
CA GLU A 29 -22.16 2.36 25.65
C GLU A 29 -21.88 3.68 24.94
N THR A 30 -21.53 4.67 25.76
CA THR A 30 -20.99 5.94 25.33
C THR A 30 -19.81 5.57 24.45
N ILE A 31 -19.96 5.81 23.15
CA ILE A 31 -18.90 5.59 22.18
C ILE A 31 -17.73 6.42 22.68
N LEU A 32 -16.72 5.75 23.25
CA LEU A 32 -15.53 6.41 23.74
C LEU A 32 -14.98 7.23 22.56
N PRO A 33 -14.65 8.52 22.75
CA PRO A 33 -14.13 9.33 21.67
C PRO A 33 -12.95 8.59 21.02
N GLU A 34 -12.99 8.47 19.69
CA GLU A 34 -11.99 7.76 18.89
C GLU A 34 -10.62 8.37 19.23
N LYS A 35 -9.87 7.72 20.14
CA LYS A 35 -8.52 8.16 20.46
C LYS A 35 -7.72 8.00 19.18
N GLU A 36 -7.19 9.09 18.65
CA GLU A 36 -6.26 9.02 17.52
C GLU A 36 -5.15 8.02 17.88
N SER A 37 -5.12 6.89 17.18
CA SER A 37 -4.10 5.87 17.37
C SER A 37 -2.75 6.50 17.05
N LYS A 38 -1.95 6.73 18.10
CA LYS A 38 -0.58 7.19 17.94
C LYS A 38 0.27 5.98 17.60
N ILE A 39 0.90 6.04 16.44
CA ILE A 39 1.84 5.02 15.99
C ILE A 39 3.15 5.25 16.74
N ASP A 40 3.55 4.26 17.54
CA ASP A 40 4.84 4.25 18.20
C ASP A 40 5.87 3.64 17.26
N TYR A 41 6.87 4.42 16.81
CA TYR A 41 7.91 3.94 15.90
C TYR A 41 9.08 3.27 16.63
N ASP A 42 9.15 3.40 17.94
CA ASP A 42 10.26 2.92 18.77
C ASP A 42 9.97 1.52 19.35
N GLU A 43 8.76 1.00 19.14
CA GLU A 43 8.35 -0.32 19.58
C GLU A 43 8.66 -1.42 18.55
N MET A 44 9.11 -2.58 19.02
CA MET A 44 9.17 -3.79 18.19
C MET A 44 7.76 -4.31 17.88
N LYS A 45 7.31 -4.16 16.62
CA LYS A 45 5.95 -4.54 16.21
C LYS A 45 5.86 -5.99 15.78
N SER A 46 4.72 -6.62 16.07
CA SER A 46 4.32 -7.85 15.39
C SER A 46 3.84 -7.54 13.97
N VAL A 47 3.87 -8.53 13.08
CA VAL A 47 3.39 -8.37 11.69
C VAL A 47 1.92 -7.91 11.67
N GLY A 48 1.07 -8.46 12.54
CA GLY A 48 -0.34 -8.05 12.64
C GLY A 48 -0.52 -6.60 13.12
N LYS A 49 0.30 -6.14 14.07
CA LYS A 49 0.27 -4.75 14.56
C LYS A 49 0.75 -3.79 13.47
N ALA A 50 1.86 -4.10 12.80
CA ALA A 50 2.35 -3.32 11.67
C ALA A 50 1.31 -3.25 10.53
N PHE A 51 0.57 -4.33 10.29
CA PHE A 51 -0.50 -4.39 9.29
C PHE A 51 -1.66 -3.47 9.67
N ALA A 52 -2.16 -3.54 10.90
CA ALA A 52 -3.24 -2.65 11.33
C ALA A 52 -2.82 -1.17 11.29
N GLU A 53 -1.61 -0.85 11.72
CA GLU A 53 -1.09 0.52 11.74
C GLU A 53 -0.81 1.06 10.33
N SER A 54 -0.52 0.21 9.33
CA SER A 54 -0.36 0.69 7.95
C SER A 54 -1.67 1.25 7.39
N PHE A 55 -2.83 0.71 7.78
CA PHE A 55 -4.13 1.31 7.47
C PHE A 55 -4.40 2.60 8.24
N VAL A 56 -3.90 2.72 9.47
CA VAL A 56 -3.98 3.99 10.24
C VAL A 56 -3.20 5.08 9.51
N LEU A 57 -1.99 4.78 9.04
CA LEU A 57 -1.21 5.68 8.18
C LEU A 57 -1.93 6.01 6.89
N TYR A 58 -2.52 4.99 6.24
CA TYR A 58 -3.27 5.17 5.02
C TYR A 58 -4.48 6.09 5.21
N LYS A 59 -5.25 5.91 6.30
CA LYS A 59 -6.36 6.80 6.67
C LYS A 59 -5.85 8.22 6.93
N LYS A 60 -4.73 8.38 7.63
CA LYS A 60 -4.12 9.68 7.96
C LYS A 60 -3.72 10.48 6.72
N TYR A 61 -3.11 9.82 5.73
CA TYR A 61 -2.64 10.44 4.49
C TYR A 61 -3.53 10.13 3.28
N TYR A 62 -4.80 9.76 3.50
CA TYR A 62 -5.69 9.20 2.48
C TYR A 62 -5.82 10.12 1.25
N LYS A 63 -6.10 11.41 1.47
CA LYS A 63 -6.31 12.38 0.38
C LYS A 63 -5.04 12.55 -0.45
N GLN A 64 -3.89 12.65 0.21
CA GLN A 64 -2.60 12.84 -0.44
C GLN A 64 -2.21 11.60 -1.26
N ILE A 65 -2.34 10.40 -0.66
CA ILE A 65 -2.05 9.14 -1.34
C ILE A 65 -2.98 8.94 -2.53
N LEU A 66 -4.30 9.13 -2.37
CA LEU A 66 -5.23 8.99 -3.48
C LEU A 66 -4.91 9.93 -4.64
N THR A 67 -4.53 11.18 -4.34
CA THR A 67 -4.18 12.16 -5.37
C THR A 67 -2.90 11.74 -6.09
N ILE A 68 -1.87 11.32 -5.34
CA ILE A 68 -0.58 10.93 -5.92
C ILE A 68 -0.72 9.65 -6.74
N THR A 69 -1.44 8.64 -6.24
CA THR A 69 -1.67 7.39 -6.98
C THR A 69 -2.51 7.64 -8.23
N ALA A 70 -3.50 8.53 -8.18
CA ALA A 70 -4.29 8.92 -9.35
C ALA A 70 -3.41 9.64 -10.38
N LEU A 71 -2.60 10.61 -9.96
CA LEU A 71 -1.66 11.31 -10.86
C LEU A 71 -0.62 10.35 -11.47
N ALA A 72 -0.09 9.41 -10.68
CA ALA A 72 0.83 8.38 -11.15
C ALA A 72 0.16 7.45 -12.18
N ALA A 73 -1.12 7.11 -11.99
CA ALA A 73 -1.89 6.31 -12.94
C ALA A 73 -2.20 7.09 -14.23
N VAL A 74 -2.53 8.39 -14.14
CA VAL A 74 -2.65 9.25 -15.32
C VAL A 74 -1.33 9.31 -16.08
N LEU A 75 -0.21 9.53 -15.37
CA LEU A 75 1.12 9.53 -15.97
C LEU A 75 1.43 8.20 -16.67
N TRP A 76 1.08 7.08 -16.04
CA TRP A 76 1.25 5.76 -16.64
C TRP A 76 0.47 5.65 -17.96
N CYS A 77 -0.81 6.01 -17.98
CA CYS A 77 -1.63 5.95 -19.19
C CYS A 77 -1.11 6.89 -20.30
N LEU A 78 -0.70 8.10 -19.93
CA LEU A 78 -0.15 9.10 -20.86
C LEU A 78 1.18 8.67 -21.48
N LEU A 79 1.96 7.83 -20.79
CA LEU A 79 3.20 7.28 -21.33
C LEU A 79 2.97 5.96 -22.07
N PHE A 80 2.12 5.09 -21.55
CA PHE A 80 1.89 3.75 -22.09
C PHE A 80 1.21 3.79 -23.46
N PHE A 81 0.03 4.39 -23.57
CA PHE A 81 -0.78 4.28 -24.78
C PHE A 81 -0.17 4.99 -26.00
N PRO A 82 0.47 6.17 -25.90
CA PRO A 82 1.12 6.79 -27.05
C PRO A 82 2.37 6.06 -27.53
N MET A 83 3.02 5.28 -26.67
CA MET A 83 4.24 4.52 -27.00
C MET A 83 3.95 3.06 -27.36
N ALA A 84 2.72 2.59 -27.11
CA ALA A 84 2.32 1.22 -27.40
C ALA A 84 2.37 0.93 -28.91
N PRO A 85 2.85 -0.27 -29.31
CA PRO A 85 2.94 -0.65 -30.72
C PRO A 85 1.57 -0.92 -31.37
N GLU A 86 0.55 -1.18 -30.56
CA GLU A 86 -0.80 -1.51 -31.01
C GLU A 86 -1.86 -0.62 -30.35
N ASN A 87 -3.08 -0.70 -30.88
CA ASN A 87 -4.23 -0.01 -30.30
C ASN A 87 -4.52 -0.49 -28.87
N PRO A 88 -5.06 0.39 -28.00
CA PRO A 88 -5.38 0.05 -26.61
C PRO A 88 -6.10 -1.29 -26.42
N GLU A 89 -7.08 -1.58 -27.28
CA GLU A 89 -7.92 -2.79 -27.25
C GLU A 89 -7.17 -4.10 -27.48
N ASN A 90 -6.05 -4.06 -28.20
CA ASN A 90 -5.21 -5.25 -28.42
C ASN A 90 -4.13 -5.39 -27.33
N MET A 91 -3.74 -4.28 -26.72
CA MET A 91 -2.69 -4.25 -25.69
C MET A 91 -3.20 -4.77 -24.34
N ILE A 92 -4.44 -4.45 -23.98
CA ILE A 92 -5.03 -4.78 -22.69
C ILE A 92 -6.41 -5.40 -22.91
N ASN A 93 -6.54 -6.66 -22.51
CA ASN A 93 -7.77 -7.44 -22.58
C ASN A 93 -8.00 -8.17 -21.26
N LEU A 94 -8.86 -7.62 -20.41
CA LEU A 94 -9.20 -8.23 -19.13
C LEU A 94 -10.26 -9.31 -19.33
N THR A 95 -9.91 -10.53 -18.96
CA THR A 95 -10.79 -11.71 -19.17
C THR A 95 -12.04 -11.70 -18.29
N GLY A 96 -11.97 -11.03 -17.14
CA GLY A 96 -13.05 -11.00 -16.16
C GLY A 96 -13.17 -12.28 -15.31
N ILE A 97 -12.20 -13.20 -15.43
CA ILE A 97 -12.24 -14.52 -14.80
C ILE A 97 -11.29 -14.55 -13.60
N PHE A 98 -11.81 -14.87 -12.41
CA PHE A 98 -11.05 -14.83 -11.16
C PHE A 98 -9.72 -15.60 -11.18
N TYR A 99 -9.70 -16.83 -11.70
CA TYR A 99 -8.47 -17.64 -11.73
C TYR A 99 -7.45 -17.17 -12.78
N LEU A 100 -7.85 -16.26 -13.68
CA LEU A 100 -6.97 -15.61 -14.66
C LEU A 100 -6.51 -14.21 -14.21
N VAL A 101 -6.83 -13.78 -12.98
CA VAL A 101 -6.43 -12.46 -12.46
C VAL A 101 -4.93 -12.21 -12.55
N LEU A 102 -4.09 -13.23 -12.33
CA LEU A 102 -2.64 -13.07 -12.46
C LEU A 102 -2.20 -12.84 -13.91
N GLN A 103 -2.89 -13.46 -14.88
CA GLN A 103 -2.66 -13.21 -16.30
C GLN A 103 -3.11 -11.80 -16.68
N ASP A 104 -4.27 -11.37 -16.20
CA ASP A 104 -4.79 -10.01 -16.41
C ASP A 104 -3.84 -8.95 -15.80
N LEU A 105 -3.32 -9.20 -14.60
CA LEU A 105 -2.35 -8.34 -13.93
C LEU A 105 -1.03 -8.28 -14.70
N ASN A 106 -0.57 -9.39 -15.28
CA ASN A 106 0.69 -9.45 -16.02
C ASN A 106 0.71 -8.51 -17.24
N GLN A 107 -0.45 -8.22 -17.84
CA GLN A 107 -0.57 -7.31 -19.00
C GLN A 107 -0.10 -5.88 -18.69
N PHE A 108 -0.13 -5.46 -17.41
CA PHE A 108 0.33 -4.14 -16.98
C PHE A 108 1.84 -4.08 -16.71
N PHE A 109 2.51 -5.23 -16.58
CA PHE A 109 3.93 -5.31 -16.25
C PHE A 109 4.78 -5.85 -17.39
N ALA A 110 4.25 -6.79 -18.16
CA ALA A 110 4.93 -7.47 -19.25
C ALA A 110 3.99 -7.72 -20.45
N PRO A 111 3.37 -6.68 -21.03
CA PRO A 111 2.64 -6.81 -22.29
C PRO A 111 3.56 -7.36 -23.38
N TYR A 112 3.00 -8.24 -24.22
CA TYR A 112 3.73 -8.89 -25.30
C TYR A 112 4.38 -7.84 -26.20
N GLN A 113 5.69 -7.95 -26.42
CA GLN A 113 6.50 -7.10 -27.32
C GLN A 113 6.75 -5.64 -26.91
N PHE A 114 6.31 -5.17 -25.73
CA PHE A 114 6.53 -3.77 -25.32
C PHE A 114 7.47 -3.61 -24.11
N GLN A 115 8.77 -3.69 -24.34
CA GLN A 115 9.79 -3.65 -23.27
C GLN A 115 9.92 -2.29 -22.56
N THR A 116 9.56 -1.19 -23.23
CA THR A 116 9.59 0.17 -22.65
C THR A 116 8.67 0.31 -21.43
N ILE A 117 7.70 -0.61 -21.28
CA ILE A 117 6.83 -0.69 -20.10
C ILE A 117 7.60 -0.74 -18.78
N VAL A 118 8.80 -1.33 -18.75
CA VAL A 118 9.62 -1.42 -17.52
C VAL A 118 9.99 -0.04 -17.01
N LEU A 119 10.35 0.86 -17.92
CA LEU A 119 10.72 2.23 -17.58
C LEU A 119 9.49 3.05 -17.18
N ILE A 120 8.36 2.84 -17.86
CA ILE A 120 7.08 3.50 -17.53
C ILE A 120 6.61 3.08 -16.13
N ASN A 121 6.65 1.77 -15.84
CA ASN A 121 6.36 1.21 -14.53
C ASN A 121 7.35 1.72 -13.49
N GLY A 122 8.65 1.69 -13.80
CA GLY A 122 9.69 2.24 -12.94
C GLY A 122 9.40 3.68 -12.52
N LEU A 123 9.07 4.54 -13.47
CA LEU A 123 8.77 5.95 -13.22
C LEU A 123 7.47 6.13 -12.41
N SER A 124 6.36 5.55 -12.89
CA SER A 124 5.03 5.74 -12.29
C SER A 124 4.94 5.13 -10.89
N PHE A 125 5.34 3.87 -10.71
CA PHE A 125 5.39 3.23 -9.40
C PHE A 125 6.48 3.84 -8.51
N GLY A 126 7.57 4.34 -9.10
CA GLY A 126 8.64 5.02 -8.35
C GLY A 126 8.15 6.28 -7.65
N LEU A 127 7.31 7.08 -8.30
CA LEU A 127 6.68 8.25 -7.69
C LEU A 127 5.82 7.87 -6.48
N THR A 128 4.94 6.89 -6.63
CA THR A 128 4.10 6.40 -5.53
C THR A 128 4.95 5.85 -4.39
N ALA A 129 5.96 5.02 -4.69
CA ALA A 129 6.83 4.43 -3.68
C ALA A 129 7.60 5.50 -2.90
N TYR A 130 8.10 6.51 -3.61
CA TYR A 130 8.81 7.63 -3.00
C TYR A 130 7.90 8.42 -2.06
N PHE A 131 6.72 8.86 -2.50
CA PHE A 131 5.83 9.67 -1.68
C PHE A 131 5.25 8.88 -0.50
N ALA A 132 4.92 7.61 -0.69
CA ALA A 132 4.49 6.75 0.40
C ALA A 132 5.61 6.60 1.45
N SER A 133 6.85 6.33 1.03
CA SER A 133 8.01 6.29 1.94
C SER A 133 8.23 7.62 2.64
N TYR A 134 8.08 8.73 1.92
CA TYR A 134 8.23 10.07 2.47
C TYR A 134 7.20 10.34 3.58
N PHE A 135 5.95 9.92 3.42
CA PHE A 135 4.94 10.12 4.47
C PHE A 135 5.22 9.30 5.73
N VAL A 136 5.71 8.07 5.60
CA VAL A 136 6.12 7.28 6.78
C VAL A 136 7.31 7.93 7.46
N ALA A 137 8.36 8.29 6.70
CA ALA A 137 9.53 8.94 7.25
C ALA A 137 9.18 10.26 7.94
N LYS A 138 8.28 11.05 7.33
CA LYS A 138 7.74 12.30 7.88
C LYS A 138 7.02 12.07 9.20
N ASP A 139 6.21 11.02 9.27
CA ASP A 139 5.47 10.66 10.48
C ASP A 139 6.39 10.17 11.60
N ALA A 140 7.42 9.40 11.25
CA ALA A 140 8.50 8.96 12.13
C ALA A 140 9.49 10.07 12.52
N LYS A 141 9.30 11.30 12.01
CA LYS A 141 10.16 12.48 12.26
C LYS A 141 11.65 12.22 11.94
N SER A 142 11.94 11.54 10.84
CA SER A 142 13.32 11.27 10.43
C SER A 142 14.16 12.57 10.35
N PRO A 143 15.38 12.61 10.93
CA PRO A 143 16.22 13.82 10.93
C PRO A 143 16.66 14.26 9.53
N ASP A 144 16.79 13.32 8.59
CA ASP A 144 17.37 13.55 7.26
C ASP A 144 16.35 13.97 6.17
N LEU A 145 15.06 14.12 6.53
CA LEU A 145 13.99 14.56 5.62
C LEU A 145 14.26 15.90 4.91
N LYS A 146 15.08 16.77 5.51
CA LYS A 146 15.42 18.08 4.94
C LYS A 146 16.34 17.99 3.71
N ARG A 147 16.98 16.85 3.48
CA ARG A 147 17.92 16.63 2.36
C ARG A 147 17.28 15.97 1.15
N ILE A 148 15.98 15.68 1.20
CA ILE A 148 15.29 14.93 0.17
C ILE A 148 14.86 15.86 -0.96
N GLY A 149 15.42 15.65 -2.15
CA GLY A 149 15.10 16.38 -3.38
C GLY A 149 14.60 15.46 -4.51
N LEU A 150 14.54 16.01 -5.73
CA LEU A 150 14.12 15.27 -6.92
C LEU A 150 15.07 14.12 -7.29
N PHE A 151 16.33 14.17 -6.88
CA PHE A 151 17.30 13.11 -7.14
C PHE A 151 16.99 11.82 -6.38
N GLU A 152 16.35 11.92 -5.21
CA GLU A 152 15.94 10.77 -4.42
C GLU A 152 14.84 9.98 -5.13
N VAL A 153 13.95 10.68 -5.85
CA VAL A 153 12.94 10.03 -6.71
C VAL A 153 13.62 9.15 -7.76
N LEU A 154 14.68 9.63 -8.42
CA LEU A 154 15.41 8.84 -9.41
C LEU A 154 16.03 7.58 -8.82
N LYS A 155 16.53 7.63 -7.58
CA LYS A 155 17.05 6.44 -6.88
C LYS A 155 15.95 5.40 -6.63
N ILE A 156 14.74 5.86 -6.26
CA ILE A 156 13.58 4.98 -6.06
C ILE A 156 13.09 4.38 -7.39
N VAL A 157 13.14 5.17 -8.47
CA VAL A 157 12.82 4.70 -9.83
C VAL A 157 13.71 3.52 -10.23
N VAL A 158 14.98 3.50 -9.85
CA VAL A 158 15.86 2.33 -10.07
C VAL A 158 15.32 1.08 -9.36
N GLY A 159 14.84 1.22 -8.12
CA GLY A 159 14.25 0.11 -7.37
C GLY A 159 12.96 -0.42 -7.98
N THR A 160 12.04 0.45 -8.35
CA THR A 160 10.77 0.05 -9.00
C THR A 160 10.99 -0.48 -10.41
N THR A 161 12.00 0.01 -11.14
CA THR A 161 12.43 -0.55 -12.43
C THR A 161 12.98 -1.97 -12.22
N GLY A 162 13.76 -2.21 -11.16
CA GLY A 162 14.22 -3.54 -10.78
C GLY A 162 13.07 -4.49 -10.46
N ILE A 163 12.03 -4.02 -9.75
CA ILE A 163 10.80 -4.79 -9.52
C ILE A 163 10.10 -5.11 -10.84
N ALA A 164 9.91 -4.12 -11.72
CA ALA A 164 9.27 -4.34 -13.01
C ALA A 164 10.06 -5.33 -13.89
N ALA A 165 11.39 -5.29 -13.85
CA ALA A 165 12.25 -6.24 -14.54
C ALA A 165 12.11 -7.67 -13.99
N ILE A 166 11.96 -7.83 -12.67
CA ILE A 166 11.67 -9.14 -12.04
C ILE A 166 10.37 -9.73 -12.60
N LEU A 167 9.34 -8.90 -12.83
CA LEU A 167 8.04 -9.36 -13.31
C LEU A 167 8.05 -9.86 -14.77
N ILE A 168 9.10 -9.54 -15.54
CA ILE A 168 9.29 -10.04 -16.91
C ILE A 168 10.01 -11.39 -16.94
N ALA A 169 10.58 -11.83 -15.81
CA ALA A 169 11.26 -13.10 -15.75
C ALA A 169 10.34 -14.27 -16.17
N PRO A 170 10.91 -15.40 -16.63
CA PRO A 170 10.11 -16.54 -17.04
C PRO A 170 9.55 -17.33 -15.84
N GLY A 171 8.23 -17.52 -15.84
CA GLY A 171 7.52 -18.54 -15.06
C GLY A 171 7.91 -18.65 -13.58
N GLY A 172 8.42 -19.82 -13.18
CA GLY A 172 8.76 -20.12 -11.78
C GLY A 172 9.90 -19.27 -11.20
N LEU A 173 10.79 -18.72 -12.04
CA LEU A 173 11.85 -17.82 -11.56
C LEU A 173 11.25 -16.51 -11.03
N THR A 174 10.21 -15.99 -11.69
CA THR A 174 9.48 -14.78 -11.27
C THR A 174 8.91 -14.97 -9.88
N PHE A 175 8.29 -16.11 -9.60
CA PHE A 175 7.78 -16.41 -8.26
C PHE A 175 8.88 -16.41 -7.21
N LEU A 176 10.01 -17.06 -7.48
CA LEU A 176 11.15 -17.10 -6.55
C LEU A 176 11.71 -15.69 -6.29
N LEU A 177 11.86 -14.88 -7.34
CA LEU A 177 12.36 -13.51 -7.23
C LEU A 177 11.37 -12.58 -6.51
N ILE A 178 10.06 -12.74 -6.74
CA ILE A 178 9.01 -12.01 -6.00
C ILE A 178 9.09 -12.35 -4.51
N VAL A 179 9.22 -13.63 -4.14
CA VAL A 179 9.29 -14.04 -2.72
C VAL A 179 10.54 -13.50 -2.03
N SER A 180 11.70 -13.65 -2.68
CA SER A 180 12.99 -13.45 -2.01
C SER A 180 13.54 -12.04 -2.20
N VAL A 181 13.38 -11.45 -3.38
CA VAL A 181 14.09 -10.22 -3.78
C VAL A 181 13.20 -8.98 -3.64
N MET A 182 11.92 -9.07 -4.01
CA MET A 182 11.03 -7.91 -3.98
C MET A 182 10.91 -7.26 -2.58
N PRO A 183 10.74 -8.01 -1.47
CA PRO A 183 10.68 -7.42 -0.13
C PRO A 183 11.97 -6.69 0.26
N ILE A 184 13.13 -7.18 -0.21
CA ILE A 184 14.43 -6.54 0.01
C ILE A 184 14.50 -5.21 -0.75
N ILE A 185 14.07 -5.19 -2.01
CA ILE A 185 14.04 -3.96 -2.82
C ILE A 185 13.12 -2.92 -2.20
N LEU A 186 11.96 -3.32 -1.69
CA LEU A 186 11.02 -2.41 -1.01
C LEU A 186 11.61 -1.83 0.28
N LEU A 187 12.26 -2.66 1.10
CA LEU A 187 12.94 -2.21 2.31
C LEU A 187 14.10 -1.26 1.96
N TRP A 188 14.80 -1.54 0.87
CA TRP A 188 15.88 -0.71 0.34
C TRP A 188 15.39 0.65 -0.15
N MET A 189 14.28 0.69 -0.88
CA MET A 189 13.65 1.94 -1.30
C MET A 189 13.25 2.80 -0.08
N TYR A 190 12.69 2.19 0.96
CA TYR A 190 12.38 2.93 2.18
C TYR A 190 13.63 3.45 2.87
N ALA A 191 14.70 2.66 2.96
CA ALA A 191 15.97 3.05 3.58
C ALA A 191 16.61 4.28 2.89
N ILE A 192 16.52 4.36 1.55
CA ILE A 192 17.00 5.52 0.79
C ILE A 192 16.29 6.80 1.26
N VAL A 193 14.97 6.75 1.39
CA VAL A 193 14.16 7.93 1.78
C VAL A 193 14.34 8.26 3.26
N HIS A 194 14.36 7.24 4.11
CA HIS A 194 14.44 7.42 5.56
C HIS A 194 15.81 7.94 6.02
N GLU A 195 16.91 7.38 5.51
CA GLU A 195 18.27 7.70 5.97
C GLU A 195 19.05 8.61 4.99
N GLY A 196 18.47 8.96 3.82
CA GLY A 196 19.14 9.84 2.85
C GLY A 196 20.44 9.28 2.27
N LEU A 197 20.66 7.96 2.35
CA LEU A 197 21.91 7.32 1.97
C LEU A 197 22.09 7.19 0.44
N PRO A 198 23.34 7.08 -0.06
CA PRO A 198 23.62 6.67 -1.43
C PRO A 198 23.08 5.28 -1.76
N LEU A 199 22.81 5.05 -3.04
CA LEU A 199 22.14 3.85 -3.56
C LEU A 199 22.77 2.54 -3.08
N THR A 200 24.10 2.43 -3.13
CA THR A 200 24.87 1.26 -2.68
C THR A 200 24.85 1.06 -1.16
N ASN A 201 24.97 2.14 -0.40
CA ASN A 201 25.01 2.09 1.06
C ASN A 201 23.65 1.68 1.62
N SER A 202 22.57 2.15 1.01
CA SER A 202 21.21 1.71 1.34
C SER A 202 21.01 0.21 1.12
N ILE A 203 21.59 -0.39 0.06
CA ILE A 203 21.47 -1.85 -0.17
C ILE A 203 22.12 -2.60 0.99
N SER A 204 23.37 -2.24 1.33
CA SER A 204 24.09 -2.86 2.44
C SER A 204 23.35 -2.67 3.77
N ARG A 205 22.75 -1.49 4.00
CA ARG A 205 21.95 -1.20 5.19
C ARG A 205 20.73 -2.11 5.27
N SER A 206 19.96 -2.22 4.19
CA SER A 206 18.75 -3.05 4.15
C SER A 206 19.04 -4.55 4.27
N LEU A 207 20.11 -5.04 3.63
CA LEU A 207 20.57 -6.43 3.81
C LEU A 207 21.03 -6.68 5.25
N GLY A 208 21.69 -5.70 5.87
CA GLY A 208 22.05 -5.75 7.27
C GLY A 208 20.84 -5.82 8.19
N LEU A 209 19.79 -5.02 7.94
CA LEU A 209 18.60 -5.00 8.79
C LEU A 209 17.75 -6.27 8.63
N ILE A 210 17.60 -6.76 7.39
CA ILE A 210 16.72 -7.89 7.11
C ILE A 210 17.24 -9.21 7.69
N SER A 211 18.54 -9.36 7.94
CA SER A 211 19.13 -10.59 8.48
C SER A 211 18.55 -10.98 9.84
N GLY A 212 18.04 -10.02 10.63
CA GLY A 212 17.40 -10.27 11.93
C GLY A 212 15.89 -10.56 11.87
N GLY A 213 15.24 -10.40 10.71
CA GLY A 213 13.77 -10.44 10.63
C GLY A 213 13.19 -10.71 9.25
N PHE A 214 13.93 -11.40 8.37
CA PHE A 214 13.54 -11.69 6.99
C PHE A 214 12.10 -12.19 6.84
N TRP A 215 11.72 -13.22 7.59
CA TRP A 215 10.39 -13.81 7.52
C TRP A 215 9.27 -12.86 7.95
N ARG A 216 9.55 -11.87 8.81
CA ARG A 216 8.56 -10.86 9.18
C ARG A 216 8.27 -9.91 8.01
N VAL A 217 9.31 -9.48 7.30
CA VAL A 217 9.19 -8.63 6.11
C VAL A 217 8.49 -9.37 4.97
N VAL A 218 8.90 -10.61 4.72
CA VAL A 218 8.28 -11.48 3.70
C VAL A 218 6.82 -11.76 4.04
N GLY A 219 6.51 -12.09 5.30
CA GLY A 219 5.13 -12.31 5.74
C GLY A 219 4.25 -11.08 5.56
N MET A 220 4.78 -9.90 5.93
CA MET A 220 4.08 -8.63 5.73
C MET A 220 3.83 -8.33 4.25
N PHE A 221 4.85 -8.51 3.41
CA PHE A 221 4.75 -8.36 1.96
C PHE A 221 3.64 -9.25 1.38
N TRP A 222 3.58 -10.52 1.79
CA TRP A 222 2.58 -11.46 1.28
C TRP A 222 1.16 -11.13 1.71
N ILE A 223 0.95 -10.72 2.96
CA ILE A 223 -0.38 -10.33 3.44
C ILE A 223 -0.93 -9.17 2.59
N ILE A 224 -0.11 -8.14 2.35
CA ILE A 224 -0.50 -6.98 1.52
C ILE A 224 -0.66 -7.37 0.05
N THR A 225 0.21 -8.23 -0.49
CA THR A 225 0.14 -8.67 -1.88
C THR A 225 -1.13 -9.47 -2.14
N ILE A 226 -1.51 -10.39 -1.23
CA ILE A 226 -2.77 -11.14 -1.32
C ILE A 226 -3.96 -10.19 -1.29
N LEU A 227 -3.96 -9.23 -0.36
CA LEU A 227 -4.98 -8.17 -0.33
C LEU A 227 -5.03 -7.39 -1.65
N GLY A 228 -3.86 -7.10 -2.23
CA GLY A 228 -3.73 -6.44 -3.52
C GLY A 228 -4.35 -7.23 -4.66
N VAL A 229 -4.11 -8.54 -4.73
CA VAL A 229 -4.73 -9.44 -5.72
C VAL A 229 -6.24 -9.45 -5.57
N PHE A 230 -6.75 -9.55 -4.34
CA PHE A 230 -8.20 -9.48 -4.08
C PHE A 230 -8.79 -8.12 -4.46
N SER A 231 -8.06 -7.04 -4.19
CA SER A 231 -8.50 -5.69 -4.55
C SER A 231 -8.52 -5.51 -6.06
N PHE A 232 -7.49 -5.99 -6.77
CA PHE A 232 -7.42 -5.92 -8.23
C PHE A 232 -8.50 -6.77 -8.90
N ASN A 233 -8.92 -7.88 -8.29
CA ASN A 233 -10.03 -8.67 -8.81
C ASN A 233 -11.34 -7.85 -8.93
N ILE A 234 -11.52 -6.78 -8.15
CA ILE A 234 -12.65 -5.86 -8.31
C ILE A 234 -12.67 -5.27 -9.73
N CYS A 235 -11.50 -4.94 -10.29
CA CYS A 235 -11.36 -4.40 -11.64
C CYS A 235 -11.76 -5.40 -12.74
N THR A 236 -11.67 -6.69 -12.46
CA THR A 236 -12.05 -7.76 -13.39
C THR A 236 -13.50 -8.20 -13.20
N THR A 237 -14.31 -7.50 -12.40
CA THR A 237 -15.73 -7.84 -12.25
C THR A 237 -16.58 -7.17 -13.31
N GLN A 238 -17.72 -7.79 -13.63
CA GLN A 238 -18.73 -7.17 -14.51
C GLN A 238 -19.21 -5.81 -13.96
N VAL A 239 -19.19 -5.63 -12.63
CA VAL A 239 -19.57 -4.35 -12.00
C VAL A 239 -18.60 -3.24 -12.41
N ALA A 240 -17.29 -3.50 -12.40
CA ALA A 240 -16.30 -2.53 -12.85
C ALA A 240 -16.47 -2.21 -14.34
N PHE A 241 -16.68 -3.23 -15.18
CA PHE A 241 -16.91 -3.04 -16.62
C PHE A 241 -18.14 -2.17 -16.89
N ASN A 242 -19.27 -2.47 -16.26
CA ASN A 242 -20.51 -1.70 -16.41
C ASN A 242 -20.36 -0.25 -15.89
N ALA A 243 -19.58 -0.04 -14.81
CA ALA A 243 -19.34 1.28 -14.27
C ALA A 243 -18.55 2.16 -15.25
N ILE A 244 -17.48 1.62 -15.86
CA ILE A 244 -16.70 2.33 -16.89
C ILE A 244 -17.55 2.55 -18.15
N GLU A 245 -18.30 1.54 -18.59
CA GLU A 245 -19.18 1.67 -19.76
C GLU A 245 -20.22 2.79 -19.56
N SER A 246 -20.82 2.88 -18.37
CA SER A 246 -21.77 3.93 -18.02
C SER A 246 -21.16 5.33 -18.13
N ILE A 247 -19.87 5.49 -17.82
CA ILE A 247 -19.15 6.75 -18.01
C ILE A 247 -18.98 7.02 -19.51
N VAL A 248 -18.50 6.03 -20.26
CA VAL A 248 -18.17 6.15 -21.69
C VAL A 248 -19.40 6.43 -22.56
N ILE A 249 -20.58 5.91 -22.20
CA ILE A 249 -21.84 6.15 -22.93
C ILE A 249 -22.24 7.64 -22.95
N ASN A 250 -21.79 8.44 -21.98
CA ASN A 250 -22.11 9.88 -21.97
C ASN A 250 -21.39 10.69 -23.05
N PHE A 251 -20.40 10.11 -23.73
CA PHE A 251 -19.66 10.77 -24.80
C PHE A 251 -20.21 10.35 -26.17
N GLN A 252 -20.45 11.34 -27.04
CA GLN A 252 -20.85 11.12 -28.43
C GLN A 252 -19.63 10.78 -29.29
N LEU A 253 -19.08 9.57 -29.10
CA LEU A 253 -17.91 9.07 -29.82
C LEU A 253 -18.31 7.98 -30.82
N GLU A 254 -17.57 7.88 -31.92
CA GLU A 254 -17.65 6.75 -32.84
C GLU A 254 -17.28 5.43 -32.14
N GLY A 255 -17.85 4.31 -32.58
CA GLY A 255 -17.71 3.02 -31.89
C GLY A 255 -16.26 2.59 -31.64
N TYR A 256 -15.36 2.83 -32.61
CA TYR A 256 -13.94 2.52 -32.48
C TYR A 256 -13.24 3.38 -31.42
N VAL A 257 -13.38 4.70 -31.50
CA VAL A 257 -12.81 5.65 -30.52
C VAL A 257 -13.39 5.40 -29.13
N LYS A 258 -14.67 5.07 -29.06
CA LYS A 258 -15.37 4.72 -27.82
C LYS A 258 -14.74 3.49 -27.15
N ASN A 259 -14.39 2.46 -27.91
CA ASN A 259 -13.74 1.26 -27.36
C ASN A 259 -12.33 1.57 -26.82
N GLN A 260 -11.56 2.40 -27.54
CA GLN A 260 -10.25 2.83 -27.06
C GLN A 260 -10.34 3.60 -25.74
N VAL A 261 -11.26 4.58 -25.65
CA VAL A 261 -11.48 5.35 -24.43
C VAL A 261 -11.91 4.45 -23.28
N TYR A 262 -12.77 3.46 -23.54
CA TYR A 262 -13.16 2.47 -22.55
C TYR A 262 -11.95 1.72 -21.98
N VAL A 263 -11.08 1.18 -22.83
CA VAL A 263 -9.89 0.43 -22.39
C VAL A 263 -8.90 1.32 -21.65
N ILE A 264 -8.72 2.57 -22.09
CA ILE A 264 -7.85 3.54 -21.40
C ILE A 264 -8.39 3.84 -19.99
N LEU A 265 -9.68 4.09 -19.84
CA LEU A 265 -10.30 4.35 -18.53
C LEU A 265 -10.25 3.14 -17.60
N LEU A 266 -10.50 1.94 -18.14
CA LEU A 266 -10.39 0.69 -17.39
C LEU A 266 -8.95 0.45 -16.92
N SER A 267 -7.97 0.70 -17.80
CA SER A 267 -6.54 0.58 -17.49
C SER A 267 -6.10 1.60 -16.45
N PHE A 268 -6.59 2.84 -16.55
CA PHE A 268 -6.39 3.87 -15.53
C PHE A 268 -6.89 3.40 -14.17
N PHE A 269 -8.10 2.84 -14.09
CA PHE A 269 -8.66 2.34 -12.83
C PHE A 269 -7.84 1.17 -12.26
N CYS A 270 -7.41 0.25 -13.11
CA CYS A 270 -6.56 -0.89 -12.72
C CYS A 270 -5.22 -0.43 -12.15
N ILE A 271 -4.51 0.44 -12.87
CA ILE A 271 -3.21 0.98 -12.43
C ILE A 271 -3.40 1.82 -11.17
N TRP A 272 -4.43 2.65 -11.09
CA TRP A 272 -4.72 3.43 -9.89
C TRP A 272 -4.89 2.55 -8.67
N LEU A 273 -5.62 1.43 -8.79
CA LEU A 273 -5.77 0.47 -7.71
C LEU A 273 -4.43 -0.17 -7.33
N LEU A 274 -3.64 -0.63 -8.31
CA LEU A 274 -2.31 -1.21 -8.07
C LEU A 274 -1.36 -0.21 -7.38
N GLN A 275 -1.43 1.06 -7.73
CA GLN A 275 -0.64 2.13 -7.10
C GLN A 275 -1.05 2.33 -5.63
N ASN A 276 -2.35 2.25 -5.31
CA ASN A 276 -2.81 2.31 -3.91
C ASN A 276 -2.33 1.10 -3.09
N VAL A 277 -2.33 -0.09 -3.69
CA VAL A 277 -1.74 -1.30 -3.07
C VAL A 277 -0.25 -1.10 -2.81
N LEU A 278 0.49 -0.56 -3.77
CA LEU A 278 1.92 -0.24 -3.58
C LEU A 278 2.11 0.77 -2.44
N ALA A 279 1.30 1.83 -2.37
CA ALA A 279 1.40 2.81 -1.29
C ALA A 279 1.21 2.16 0.10
N LEU A 280 0.19 1.32 0.23
CA LEU A 280 -0.05 0.54 1.45
C LEU A 280 1.10 -0.41 1.77
N LEU A 281 1.70 -1.02 0.74
CA LEU A 281 2.86 -1.88 0.88
C LEU A 281 4.08 -1.11 1.37
N MET A 282 4.32 0.11 0.87
CA MET A 282 5.40 0.96 1.37
C MET A 282 5.18 1.45 2.80
N PHE A 283 3.94 1.74 3.20
CA PHE A 283 3.61 2.02 4.60
C PHE A 283 3.93 0.83 5.50
N SER A 284 3.52 -0.35 5.06
CA SER A 284 3.74 -1.61 5.73
C SER A 284 5.23 -1.93 5.92
N ILE A 285 6.03 -1.78 4.85
CA ILE A 285 7.47 -1.99 4.87
C ILE A 285 8.18 -0.90 5.69
N GLY A 286 7.73 0.34 5.62
CA GLY A 286 8.28 1.43 6.41
C GLY A 286 8.12 1.19 7.91
N LEU A 287 6.95 0.73 8.37
CA LEU A 287 6.75 0.33 9.76
C LEU A 287 7.64 -0.84 10.16
N MET A 288 7.77 -1.84 9.29
CA MET A 288 8.65 -2.97 9.52
C MET A 288 10.13 -2.57 9.58
N TYR A 289 10.55 -1.55 8.82
CA TYR A 289 11.90 -1.01 8.87
C TYR A 289 12.27 -0.54 10.27
N HIS A 290 11.41 0.25 10.91
CA HIS A 290 11.64 0.73 12.28
C HIS A 290 11.69 -0.41 13.29
N THR A 291 10.84 -1.43 13.12
CA THR A 291 10.91 -2.65 13.94
C THR A 291 12.24 -3.38 13.77
N LEU A 292 12.75 -3.51 12.55
CA LEU A 292 14.06 -4.14 12.30
C LEU A 292 15.21 -3.32 12.85
N LEU A 293 15.12 -1.99 12.75
CA LEU A 293 16.10 -1.07 13.29
C LEU A 293 16.18 -1.22 14.81
N GLU A 294 15.05 -1.29 15.50
CA GLU A 294 15.06 -1.50 16.95
C GLU A 294 15.55 -2.90 17.35
N ILE A 295 15.19 -3.95 16.60
CA ILE A 295 15.71 -5.31 16.85
C ILE A 295 17.24 -5.36 16.73
N LYS A 296 17.82 -4.67 15.74
CA LYS A 296 19.24 -4.79 15.42
C LYS A 296 20.10 -3.79 16.17
N ASP A 297 19.70 -2.53 16.18
CA ASP A 297 20.52 -1.43 16.69
C ASP A 297 20.14 -1.06 18.13
N ALA A 298 18.93 -1.45 18.59
CA ALA A 298 18.38 -1.19 19.92
C ALA A 298 18.52 0.29 20.32
N THR A 299 18.27 1.18 19.36
CA THR A 299 18.49 2.63 19.48
C THR A 299 17.67 3.20 20.62
N PHE A 300 16.37 2.87 20.68
CA PHE A 300 15.51 3.37 21.73
C PHE A 300 15.84 2.72 23.07
N LEU A 301 16.09 1.40 23.09
CA LEU A 301 16.48 0.71 24.32
C LEU A 301 17.74 1.31 24.96
N LYS A 302 18.75 1.65 24.15
CA LYS A 302 19.98 2.32 24.62
C LYS A 302 19.67 3.69 25.19
N GLU A 303 18.91 4.52 24.48
CA GLU A 303 18.49 5.83 24.99
C GLU A 303 17.65 5.75 26.27
N ALA A 304 16.81 4.71 26.40
CA ALA A 304 16.01 4.47 27.58
C ALA A 304 16.90 4.05 28.78
N ILE A 305 17.88 3.18 28.57
CA ILE A 305 18.85 2.78 29.59
C ILE A 305 19.68 3.99 30.06
N ASP A 306 20.13 4.85 29.13
CA ASP A 306 20.86 6.08 29.46
C ASP A 306 20.04 7.01 30.36
N LYS A 307 18.71 7.04 30.15
CA LYS A 307 17.78 7.83 30.99
C LYS A 307 17.53 7.19 32.36
N VAL A 308 17.56 5.86 32.49
CA VAL A 308 17.33 5.13 33.76
C VAL A 308 18.45 5.40 34.79
N GLY A 309 19.65 5.80 34.37
CA GLY A 309 20.73 6.23 35.26
C GLY A 309 20.74 7.73 35.59
N SER A 310 20.01 8.56 34.84
CA SER A 310 19.93 9.99 35.08
C SER A 310 18.95 10.28 36.21
N LYS A 311 19.44 10.25 37.47
CA LYS A 311 18.73 10.87 38.60
C LYS A 311 18.32 12.28 38.15
N LYS A 312 17.01 12.59 38.14
CA LYS A 312 16.52 13.96 38.02
C LYS A 312 16.98 14.73 39.26
N THR A 313 18.20 15.23 39.26
CA THR A 313 18.62 16.30 40.16
C THR A 313 17.95 17.59 39.66
N LEU A 314 16.66 17.72 39.96
CA LEU A 314 16.00 19.01 39.97
C LEU A 314 16.67 19.83 41.08
N LYS A 315 17.59 20.73 40.71
CA LYS A 315 18.10 21.84 41.52
C LYS A 315 18.10 21.56 43.04
N GLY A 316 18.95 20.64 43.49
CA GLY A 316 19.30 20.50 44.90
C GLY A 316 18.29 19.82 45.82
N ILE A 317 17.23 19.16 45.32
CA ILE A 317 16.37 18.29 46.15
C ILE A 317 16.38 16.88 45.59
N GLU A 318 16.99 15.96 46.34
CA GLU A 318 16.89 14.53 46.09
C GLU A 318 15.47 14.06 46.44
N TRP A 319 14.72 13.63 45.42
CA TRP A 319 13.41 13.04 45.62
C TRP A 319 13.57 11.53 45.78
N GLU A 320 13.63 11.06 47.03
CA GLU A 320 13.46 9.65 47.35
C GLU A 320 11.98 9.29 47.27
N GLY A 321 11.56 8.77 46.12
CA GLY A 321 10.26 8.11 45.99
C GLY A 321 10.29 6.79 46.75
N LYS A 322 9.63 6.73 47.90
CA LYS A 322 9.36 5.47 48.60
C LYS A 322 8.49 4.56 47.72
N ASN A 323 8.87 3.28 47.70
CA ASN A 323 8.18 2.14 47.11
C ASN A 323 6.67 2.13 47.38
#